data_AF-A0A963QZD9-F1
#
_entry.id   AF-A0A963QZD9-F1
#
_cell.length_a   1.000
_cell.length_b   1.000
_cell.length_c   1.000
_cell.angle_alpha   90.00
_cell.angle_beta   90.00
_cell.angle_gamma   90.00
#
_symmetry.space_group_name_H-M   'P 1'
#
loop_
_entity.id
_entity.type
_entity.pdbx_description
1 polymer ?
#
loop_
_entity_poly.entity_id
_entity_poly.type
_entity_poly.pdbx_seq_one_letter_code
_entity_poly.pdbx_strand_id
1 'polypeptide(L)' 'MTKRMLVDATHPEETRVVVLDHDQLTDFDFETSTKKQLKGNVYLAKVTRVEPSLQAAFVDYGGNRHGFLAFSEIHPDYYQ' A
#
# COMPACT_ATOMS: atom_id res chain seq x y z
N MET A 1 10.33 -10.55 29.46
CA MET A 1 10.77 -10.15 28.11
C MET A 1 9.59 -9.49 27.44
N THR A 2 9.63 -8.17 27.21
CA THR A 2 8.47 -7.43 26.72
C THR A 2 8.86 -6.60 25.52
N LYS A 3 8.38 -7.00 24.34
CA LYS A 3 8.39 -6.12 23.17
C LYS A 3 7.28 -5.09 23.32
N ARG A 4 7.60 -3.82 23.08
CA ARG A 4 6.65 -2.71 23.18
C ARG A 4 6.60 -1.98 21.85
N MET A 5 5.40 -1.58 21.45
CA MET A 5 5.19 -0.67 20.34
C MET A 5 4.75 0.67 20.92
N LEU A 6 5.49 1.75 20.63
CA LEU A 6 5.11 3.11 21.01
C LEU A 6 4.67 3.86 19.75
N VAL A 7 3.52 4.52 19.85
CA VAL A 7 2.94 5.33 18.76
C VAL A 7 2.86 6.76 19.24
N ASP A 8 3.50 7.67 18.50
CA ASP A 8 3.48 9.10 18.76
C ASP A 8 2.77 9.83 17.61
N ALA A 9 1.61 10.39 17.93
CA ALA A 9 0.77 11.18 17.03
C ALA A 9 0.54 12.60 17.59
N THR A 10 1.46 13.10 18.42
CA THR A 10 1.38 14.46 18.99
C THR A 10 1.55 15.56 17.93
N HIS A 11 2.27 15.24 16.86
CA HIS A 11 2.55 16.12 15.74
C HIS A 11 1.53 15.89 14.61
N PRO A 12 0.74 16.89 14.19
CA PRO A 12 -0.21 16.70 13.09
C PRO A 12 0.46 16.44 11.74
N GLU A 13 1.72 16.84 11.57
CA GLU A 13 2.49 16.66 10.35
C GLU A 13 2.97 15.21 10.13
N GLU A 14 3.16 14.45 11.21
CA GLU A 14 3.72 13.10 11.17
C GLU A 14 3.23 12.21 12.33
N THR A 15 3.04 10.92 12.07
CA THR A 15 2.87 9.90 13.11
C THR A 15 4.09 8.99 13.10
N ARG A 16 4.68 8.73 14.27
CA ARG A 16 5.88 7.90 14.43
C ARG A 16 5.55 6.63 15.20
N VAL A 17 6.10 5.51 14.77
CA VAL A 17 5.94 4.22 15.43
C VAL A 17 7.32 3.61 15.70
N VAL A 18 7.55 3.18 16.94
CA VAL A 18 8.76 2.46 17.31
C VAL A 18 8.45 1.13 17.95
N VAL A 19 9.23 0.11 17.60
CA VAL A 19 9.23 -1.17 18.30
C VAL A 19 10.49 -1.25 19.15
N LEU A 20 10.30 -1.44 20.44
CA LEU A 20 11.35 -1.63 21.43
C LEU A 20 11.42 -3.09 21.85
N ASP A 21 12.63 -3.60 21.98
CA ASP A 21 12.96 -4.85 22.63
C ASP A 21 14.00 -4.57 23.73
N HIS A 22 13.67 -4.82 25.00
CA HIS A 22 14.52 -4.48 26.16
C HIS A 22 14.99 -3.01 26.19
N ASP A 23 14.07 -2.08 25.90
CA ASP A 23 14.35 -0.64 25.78
C ASP A 23 15.35 -0.28 24.66
N GLN A 24 15.75 -1.25 23.81
CA GLN A 24 16.47 -0.98 22.59
C GLN A 24 15.52 -0.84 21.41
N LEU A 25 15.77 0.16 20.57
CA LEU A 25 15.06 0.36 19.32
C LEU A 25 15.41 -0.76 18.34
N THR A 26 14.40 -1.53 17.92
CA THR A 26 14.56 -2.57 16.90
C THR A 26 13.95 -2.20 15.56
N ASP A 27 12.88 -1.38 15.59
CA ASP A 27 12.20 -0.92 14.38
C ASP A 27 11.68 0.50 14.57
N PHE A 28 11.69 1.28 13.49
CA PHE A 28 11.23 2.66 13.44
C PHE A 28 10.57 2.90 12.08
N ASP A 29 9.33 3.38 12.12
CA ASP A 29 8.60 3.81 10.94
C ASP A 29 7.88 5.13 11.23
N PHE A 30 7.56 5.89 10.18
CA PHE A 30 6.80 7.12 10.30
C PHE A 30 5.93 7.37 9.06
N GLU A 31 4.77 7.98 9.29
CA GLU A 31 3.86 8.40 8.24
C GLU A 31 3.76 9.92 8.25
N THR A 32 3.97 10.57 7.10
CA THR A 32 3.79 12.01 6.94
C THR A 32 2.41 12.33 6.38
N SER A 33 1.80 13.40 6.88
CA SER A 33 0.56 13.98 6.36
C SER A 33 0.63 14.40 4.88
N THR A 34 1.82 14.71 4.37
CA THR A 34 2.01 15.29 3.03
C THR A 34 2.13 14.26 1.91
N LYS A 35 2.52 13.02 2.24
CA LYS A 35 2.80 11.97 1.25
C LYS A 35 2.18 10.65 1.69
N LYS A 36 0.98 10.39 1.20
CA LYS A 36 0.31 9.11 1.40
C LYS A 36 1.05 8.00 0.65
N GLN A 37 1.42 6.96 1.37
CA GLN A 37 1.95 5.74 0.78
C GLN A 37 0.80 4.90 0.23
N LEU A 38 0.78 4.70 -1.10
CA LEU A 38 -0.24 3.88 -1.77
C LEU A 38 0.22 2.42 -1.98
N LYS A 39 1.52 2.16 -1.82
CA LYS A 39 2.11 0.84 -2.01
C LYS A 39 1.61 -0.12 -0.93
N GLY A 40 1.10 -1.28 -1.34
CA GLY A 40 0.57 -2.30 -0.44
C GLY A 40 -0.93 -2.19 -0.18
N ASN A 41 -1.57 -1.10 -0.62
CA ASN A 41 -3.01 -0.96 -0.51
C ASN A 41 -3.74 -1.95 -1.42
N VAL A 42 -4.91 -2.39 -0.99
CA VAL A 42 -5.80 -3.27 -1.73
C VAL A 42 -7.08 -2.51 -2.05
N TYR A 43 -7.49 -2.55 -3.32
CA TYR A 43 -8.65 -1.81 -3.83
C TYR A 43 -9.61 -2.75 -4.53
N LEU A 44 -10.91 -2.50 -4.39
CA LEU A 44 -11.89 -2.95 -5.36
C LEU A 44 -11.82 -2.00 -6.56
N ALA A 45 -11.39 -2.51 -7.70
CA ALA A 45 -11.16 -1.73 -8.91
C ALA A 45 -12.05 -2.21 -10.07
N LYS A 46 -12.24 -1.35 -11.08
CA LYS A 46 -12.98 -1.68 -12.30
C LYS A 46 -12.04 -1.70 -13.50
N VAL A 47 -12.09 -2.74 -14.31
CA VAL A 47 -11.36 -2.76 -15.60
C VAL A 47 -11.95 -1.69 -16.53
N THR A 48 -11.10 -0.78 -16.99
CA THR A 48 -11.49 0.32 -17.89
C THR A 48 -11.20 0.00 -19.34
N ARG A 49 -10.10 -0.70 -19.62
CA ARG A 49 -9.66 -1.05 -20.97
C ARG A 49 -8.79 -2.30 -20.94
N VAL A 50 -8.94 -3.17 -21.93
CA VAL A 50 -8.05 -4.32 -22.16
C VAL A 50 -7.15 -3.99 -23.35
N GLU A 51 -5.85 -4.27 -23.20
CA GLU A 51 -4.81 -3.98 -24.19
C GLU A 51 -4.05 -5.26 -24.58
N PRO A 52 -4.50 -5.98 -25.62
CA PRO A 52 -3.88 -7.23 -26.05
C PRO A 52 -2.41 -7.06 -26.46
N SER A 53 -2.07 -5.93 -27.10
CA SER A 53 -0.71 -5.61 -27.54
C SER A 53 0.27 -5.51 -26.37
N LEU A 54 -0.21 -5.10 -25.20
CA LEU A 54 0.58 -5.02 -23.98
C LEU A 54 0.43 -6.26 -23.08
N GLN A 55 -0.43 -7.21 -23.46
CA GLN A 55 -0.88 -8.31 -22.61
C GLN A 55 -1.28 -7.81 -21.20
N ALA A 56 -2.13 -6.79 -21.15
CA ALA A 56 -2.49 -6.13 -19.91
C ALA A 56 -3.91 -5.53 -19.94
N ALA A 57 -4.40 -5.14 -18.78
CA ALA A 57 -5.60 -4.34 -18.61
C ALA A 57 -5.29 -3.08 -17.80
N PHE A 58 -6.00 -2.00 -18.08
CA PHE A 58 -6.00 -0.81 -17.25
C PHE A 58 -7.19 -0.85 -16.31
N VAL A 59 -6.97 -0.50 -15.04
CA VAL A 59 -7.98 -0.53 -13.98
C VAL A 59 -8.17 0.84 -13.35
N ASP A 60 -9.41 1.22 -13.10
CA ASP A 60 -9.74 2.36 -12.25
C ASP A 60 -9.89 1.87 -10.81
N TYR A 61 -8.98 2.32 -9.94
CA TYR A 61 -8.96 2.05 -8.51
C TYR A 61 -9.24 3.32 -7.67
N GLY A 62 -9.72 4.40 -8.30
CA GLY A 62 -9.99 5.68 -7.66
C GLY A 62 -8.78 6.62 -7.53
N GLY A 63 -7.65 6.28 -8.16
CA GLY A 63 -6.47 7.14 -8.24
C GLY A 63 -6.53 8.17 -9.37
N ASN A 64 -5.59 9.12 -9.39
CA ASN A 64 -5.49 10.15 -10.44
C ASN A 64 -5.21 9.59 -11.85
N ARG A 65 -4.71 8.36 -11.94
CA ARG A 65 -4.42 7.65 -13.19
C ARG A 65 -4.86 6.20 -13.05
N HIS A 66 -5.29 5.61 -14.16
CA HIS A 66 -5.59 4.17 -14.18
C HIS A 66 -4.34 3.36 -13.84
N GLY A 67 -4.54 2.32 -13.05
CA GLY A 67 -3.52 1.32 -12.74
C GLY A 67 -3.29 0.42 -13.95
N PHE A 68 -2.08 -0.13 -14.04
CA PHE A 68 -1.70 -1.12 -15.04
C PHE A 68 -1.70 -2.50 -14.38
N LEU A 69 -2.44 -3.45 -14.96
CA LEU A 69 -2.54 -4.82 -14.50
C LEU A 69 -2.07 -5.76 -15.62
N ALA A 70 -0.87 -6.31 -15.48
CA ALA A 70 -0.34 -7.28 -16.43
C ALA A 70 -1.12 -8.59 -16.38
N PHE A 71 -1.27 -9.27 -17.52
CA PHE A 71 -2.01 -10.53 -17.62
C PHE A 71 -1.42 -11.63 -16.73
N SER A 72 -0.09 -11.68 -16.56
CA SER A 72 0.59 -12.64 -15.68
C SER A 72 0.26 -12.48 -14.20
N GLU A 73 -0.27 -11.31 -13.80
CA GLU A 73 -0.62 -10.98 -12.41
C GLU A 73 -2.12 -11.18 -12.11
N ILE A 74 -2.89 -11.71 -13.06
CA ILE A 74 -4.31 -11.98 -12.86
C ILE A 74 -4.47 -13.40 -12.33
N HIS A 75 -5.06 -13.52 -11.14
CA HIS A 75 -5.35 -14.83 -10.55
C HIS A 75 -6.35 -15.62 -11.42
N PRO A 76 -6.15 -16.94 -11.63
CA PRO A 76 -6.99 -17.74 -12.54
C PRO A 76 -8.49 -17.72 -12.23
N ASP A 77 -8.88 -17.49 -10.98
CA ASP A 77 -10.29 -17.38 -10.57
C ASP A 77 -11.04 -16.25 -11.30
N TYR A 78 -10.33 -15.25 -11.84
CA TYR A 78 -10.93 -14.15 -12.59
C TYR A 78 -11.16 -14.45 -14.09
N TYR A 79 -10.91 -15.69 -14.56
CA TYR A 79 -11.11 -16.07 -15.97
C TYR A 79 -12.47 -16.73 -16.25
N GLN A 80 -13.29 -16.90 -15.22
CA GLN A 80 -14.59 -17.58 -15.31
C GLN A 80 -15.72 -16.69 -15.82
#